data_AF-K9YAN7-F1
#
_entry.id   AF-K9YAN7-F1
#
_cell.length_a   1.000
_cell.length_b   1.000
_cell.length_c   1.000
_cell.angle_alpha   90.00
_cell.angle_beta   90.00
_cell.angle_gamma   90.00
#
_symmetry.space_group_name_H-M   'P 1'
#
loop_
_entity.id
_entity.type
_entity.pdbx_description
1 polymer ?
#
loop_
_entity_poly.entity_id
_entity_poly.type
_entity_poly.pdbx_seq_one_letter_code
_entity_poly.pdbx_strand_id
1 'polypeptide(L)'
;MQLYVVTYDIPCDKRRKKISDLLEGYGQRVQLSVFECCLEKRQYEQLKKRLQKLVKLDEDSVRFYPLSGHTLSQVEIWGGVPLSQPPGSTII
;
A
#
# COMPACT_ATOMS: atom_id res chain seq x y z
N MET A 1 -1.59 10.39 10.54
CA MET A 1 -1.20 9.40 9.50
C MET A 1 -1.74 8.04 9.90
N GLN A 2 -2.09 7.20 8.94
CA GLN A 2 -2.62 5.85 9.18
C GLN A 2 -1.91 4.86 8.25
N LEU A 3 -1.57 3.68 8.77
CA LEU A 3 -0.98 2.60 7.99
C LEU A 3 -2.08 1.86 7.22
N TYR A 4 -1.88 1.68 5.92
CA TYR A 4 -2.72 0.87 5.07
C TYR A 4 -1.92 -0.29 4.51
N VAL A 5 -2.44 -1.51 4.66
CA VAL A 5 -1.98 -2.65 3.88
C VAL A 5 -2.76 -2.65 2.57
N VAL A 6 -2.05 -2.47 1.47
CA VAL A 6 -2.60 -2.46 0.12
C VAL A 6 -2.22 -3.78 -0.54
N THR A 7 -3.22 -4.58 -0.88
CA THR A 7 -3.02 -5.82 -1.63
C THR A 7 -3.60 -5.66 -3.02
N TYR A 8 -2.94 -6.27 -4.00
CA TYR A 8 -3.47 -6.32 -5.35
C TYR A 8 -3.37 -7.73 -5.95
N ASP A 9 -4.31 -8.05 -6.81
CA ASP A 9 -4.30 -9.21 -7.67
C ASP A 9 -4.61 -8.72 -9.09
N ILE A 10 -3.59 -8.76 -9.95
CA ILE A 10 -3.59 -8.10 -11.26
C ILE A 10 -2.92 -9.05 -12.25
N PRO A 11 -3.70 -9.70 -13.14
CA PRO A 11 -3.16 -10.68 -14.07
C PRO A 11 -2.26 -10.03 -15.14
N CYS A 12 -2.54 -8.79 -15.55
CA CYS A 12 -1.75 -8.11 -16.57
C CYS A 12 -0.43 -7.54 -16.02
N ASP A 13 0.70 -8.10 -16.47
CA ASP A 13 2.05 -7.69 -16.07
C ASP A 13 2.33 -6.19 -16.27
N LYS A 14 1.88 -5.63 -17.40
CA LYS A 14 2.07 -4.20 -17.71
C LYS A 14 1.31 -3.30 -16.73
N ARG A 15 0.07 -3.65 -16.35
CA ARG A 15 -0.71 -2.89 -15.35
C ARG A 15 -0.13 -3.09 -13.96
N ARG A 16 0.23 -4.33 -13.61
CA ARG A 16 0.84 -4.67 -12.33
C ARG A 16 2.11 -3.89 -12.08
N LYS A 17 2.99 -3.77 -13.08
CA LYS A 17 4.20 -2.94 -12.98
C LYS A 17 3.87 -1.47 -12.73
N LYS A 18 2.98 -0.86 -13.52
CA LYS A 18 2.56 0.55 -13.32
C LYS A 18 1.97 0.82 -11.94
N ILE A 19 1.22 -0.15 -11.40
CA ILE A 19 0.60 -0.04 -10.07
C ILE A 19 1.65 -0.24 -8.97
N SER A 20 2.59 -1.17 -9.15
CA SER A 20 3.75 -1.33 -8.26
C SER A 20 4.56 -0.04 -8.19
N ASP A 21 4.96 0.51 -9.34
CA ASP A 21 5.75 1.75 -9.44
C ASP A 21 5.01 2.93 -8.78
N LEU A 22 3.68 2.97 -8.91
CA LEU A 22 2.85 3.96 -8.23
C LEU A 22 2.91 3.78 -6.71
N LEU A 23 2.70 2.56 -6.20
CA LEU A 23 2.65 2.27 -4.77
C LEU A 23 4.01 2.44 -4.06
N GLU A 24 5.12 2.19 -4.75
CA GLU A 24 6.48 2.43 -4.25
C GLU A 24 6.72 3.92 -3.89
N GLY A 25 6.00 4.85 -4.53
CA GLY A 25 6.05 6.27 -4.18
C GLY A 25 5.25 6.65 -2.93
N TYR A 26 4.42 5.74 -2.39
CA TYR A 26 3.51 5.99 -1.26
C TYR A 26 3.80 5.09 -0.05
N GLY A 27 4.65 4.08 -0.20
CA GLY A 27 4.94 3.12 0.85
C GLY A 27 5.98 2.10 0.44
N GLN A 28 6.09 1.05 1.24
CA GLN A 28 7.08 0.01 1.07
C GLN A 28 6.46 -1.27 0.52
N ARG A 29 7.14 -1.89 -0.44
CA ARG A 29 6.78 -3.23 -0.92
C ARG A 29 7.23 -4.27 0.09
N VAL A 30 6.29 -4.99 0.67
CA VAL A 30 6.56 -6.00 1.73
C VAL A 30 6.43 -7.43 1.24
N GLN A 31 5.62 -7.66 0.19
CA GLN A 31 5.55 -8.92 -0.53
C GLN A 31 5.40 -8.65 -2.03
N LEU A 32 5.33 -9.72 -2.85
CA LEU A 32 5.23 -9.58 -4.31
C LEU A 32 4.04 -8.70 -4.72
N SER A 33 2.89 -8.86 -4.07
CA SER A 33 1.66 -8.12 -4.40
C SER A 33 1.05 -7.40 -3.19
N VAL A 34 1.88 -7.08 -2.18
CA VAL A 34 1.45 -6.41 -0.94
C VAL A 34 2.38 -5.25 -0.62
N PHE A 35 1.76 -4.12 -0.30
CA PHE A 35 2.39 -2.86 0.06
C PHE A 35 1.88 -2.36 1.40
N GLU A 36 2.77 -1.73 2.16
CA GLU A 36 2.46 -1.03 3.39
C GLU A 36 2.67 0.47 3.19
N CYS A 37 1.59 1.25 3.32
CA CYS A 37 1.62 2.69 3.05
C CYS A 37 1.18 3.49 4.29
N CYS A 38 2.10 4.30 4.83
CA CYS A 38 1.80 5.28 5.88
C CYS A 38 1.25 6.56 5.25
N LEU A 39 -0.07 6.73 5.24
CA LEU A 39 -0.73 7.79 4.49
C LEU A 39 -1.47 8.77 5.39
N GLU A 40 -1.38 10.05 5.03
CA GLU A 40 -2.36 11.05 5.44
C GLU A 40 -3.65 10.92 4.61
N LYS A 41 -4.76 11.47 5.14
CA LYS A 41 -6.06 11.44 4.45
C LYS A 41 -5.97 12.00 3.02
N ARG A 42 -5.23 13.09 2.81
CA ARG A 42 -5.04 13.69 1.48
C ARG A 42 -4.27 12.77 0.52
N GLN A 43 -3.20 12.15 1.01
CA GLN A 43 -2.39 11.20 0.22
C GLN A 43 -3.20 9.96 -0.14
N TYR A 44 -4.00 9.46 0.80
CA TYR A 44 -4.91 8.33 0.57
C TYR A 44 -5.95 8.64 -0.53
N GLU A 45 -6.60 9.80 -0.48
CA GLU A 45 -7.53 10.21 -1.55
C GLU A 45 -6.85 10.38 -2.91
N GLN A 46 -5.62 10.92 -2.93
CA GLN A 46 -4.84 11.04 -4.16
C GLN A 46 -4.45 9.67 -4.72
N LEU A 47 -4.00 8.75 -3.87
CA LEU A 47 -3.63 7.39 -4.26
C LEU A 47 -4.83 6.65 -4.85
N LYS A 48 -5.99 6.70 -4.20
CA LYS A 48 -7.24 6.11 -4.73
C LYS A 48 -7.58 6.65 -6.12
N LYS A 49 -7.56 7.98 -6.31
CA LYS A 49 -7.84 8.60 -7.61
C LYS A 49 -6.87 8.17 -8.70
N ARG A 50 -5.59 8.00 -8.37
CA ARG A 50 -4.57 7.54 -9.34
C ARG A 50 -4.77 6.07 -9.69
N LEU A 51 -5.05 5.22 -8.70
CA LEU A 51 -5.30 3.79 -8.90
C LEU A 51 -6.56 3.53 -9.72
N GLN A 52 -7.65 4.25 -9.48
CA GLN A 52 -8.89 4.12 -10.27
C GLN A 52 -8.69 4.37 -11.77
N LYS A 53 -7.65 5.11 -12.17
CA LYS A 53 -7.31 5.34 -13.59
C LYS A 53 -6.47 4.22 -14.21
N LEU A 54 -5.87 3.36 -13.40
CA LEU A 54 -4.95 2.31 -13.83
C LEU A 54 -5.58 0.91 -13.73
N VAL A 55 -6.46 0.71 -12.75
CA VAL A 55 -7.11 -0.56 -12.44
C VAL A 55 -8.27 -0.82 -13.40
N LYS A 56 -8.36 -2.06 -13.90
CA LYS A 56 -9.46 -2.54 -14.73
C LYS A 56 -10.39 -3.41 -13.87
N LEU A 57 -11.51 -2.86 -13.39
CA LEU A 57 -12.33 -3.46 -12.32
C LEU A 57 -12.98 -4.82 -12.66
N ASP A 58 -13.02 -5.20 -13.93
CA ASP A 58 -13.48 -6.50 -14.41
C ASP A 58 -12.44 -7.62 -14.27
N GLU A 59 -11.16 -7.28 -14.22
CA GLU A 59 -10.05 -8.24 -14.16
C GLU A 59 -9.18 -8.09 -12.90
N ASP A 60 -9.10 -6.88 -12.34
CA ASP A 60 -8.16 -6.51 -11.30
C ASP A 60 -8.88 -6.39 -9.95
N SER A 61 -8.22 -6.84 -8.89
CA SER A 61 -8.69 -6.69 -7.51
C SER A 61 -7.66 -5.93 -6.69
N VAL A 62 -8.03 -4.79 -6.11
CA VAL A 62 -7.18 -4.03 -5.18
C VAL A 62 -7.94 -3.82 -3.88
N ARG A 63 -7.30 -4.11 -2.75
CA ARG A 63 -7.89 -3.97 -1.41
C ARG A 63 -7.01 -3.08 -0.54
N PHE A 64 -7.67 -2.32 0.33
CA PHE A 64 -7.03 -1.46 1.32
C PHE A 64 -7.52 -1.87 2.69
N TYR A 65 -6.59 -2.27 3.56
CA TYR A 65 -6.87 -2.59 4.95
C TYR A 65 -6.25 -1.52 5.84
N PRO A 66 -7.06 -0.61 6.41
CA PRO A 66 -6.57 0.32 7.41
C PRO A 66 -6.16 -0.45 8.66
N LEU A 67 -4.91 -0.32 9.07
CA LEU A 67 -4.44 -0.84 10.35
C LEU A 67 -4.56 0.23 11.42
N SER A 68 -5.26 -0.11 12.50
CA SER A 68 -5.32 0.71 13.71
C SER A 68 -4.07 0.47 14.56
N GLY A 69 -3.76 1.37 15.49
CA GLY A 69 -2.66 1.16 16.44
C GLY A 69 -2.80 -0.13 17.25
N HIS A 70 -4.03 -0.53 17.59
CA HIS A 70 -4.30 -1.78 18.30
C HIS A 70 -4.04 -3.02 17.44
N THR A 71 -4.35 -2.96 16.14
CA THR A 71 -4.09 -4.06 15.21
C THR A 71 -2.61 -4.15 14.83
N LEU A 72 -1.91 -3.01 14.84
CA LEU A 72 -0.50 -2.94 14.49
C LEU A 72 0.38 -3.82 15.39
N SER A 73 0.12 -3.85 16.69
CA SER A 73 0.86 -4.70 17.65
C SER A 73 0.56 -6.19 17.51
N GLN A 74 -0.44 -6.56 16.71
CA GLN A 74 -0.83 -7.94 16.44
C GLN A 74 -0.30 -8.45 15.10
N VAL A 75 0.41 -7.60 14.33
CA VAL A 75 0.98 -8.02 13.06
C VAL A 75 2.14 -8.98 13.33
N GLU A 76 2.02 -10.18 12.81
CA GLU A 76 3.04 -11.21 12.87
C GLU A 76 3.74 -11.32 11.51
N ILE A 77 5.07 -11.31 11.52
CA ILE A 77 5.89 -11.33 10.30
C ILE A 77 6.85 -12.50 10.39
N TRP A 78 6.78 -13.41 9.43
CA TRP A 78 7.69 -14.54 9.32
C TRP A 78 8.64 -14.31 8.14
N GLY A 79 9.83 -13.79 8.44
CA GLY A 79 10.85 -13.44 7.43
C GLY A 79 10.51 -12.20 6.60
N GLY A 80 11.41 -11.82 5.67
CA GLY A 80 11.22 -10.65 4.81
C GLY A 80 11.59 -9.32 5.49
N VAL A 81 10.89 -8.25 5.13
CA VAL A 81 11.13 -6.90 5.65
C VAL A 81 10.35 -6.64 6.94
N PRO A 82 10.90 -5.86 7.88
CA PRO A 82 10.19 -5.48 9.09
C PRO A 82 9.00 -4.56 8.78
N LEU A 83 8.06 -4.51 9.73
CA LEU A 83 6.85 -3.70 9.64
C LEU A 83 7.18 -2.23 9.35
N SER A 84 6.51 -1.63 8.38
CA SER A 84 6.74 -0.26 7.97
C SER A 84 6.30 0.70 9.09
N GLN A 85 7.23 1.51 9.57
CA GLN A 85 6.93 2.54 10.56
C GLN A 85 6.66 3.89 9.89
N PRO A 86 5.78 4.73 10.45
CA PRO A 86 5.72 6.12 10.03
C PRO A 86 7.10 6.77 10.23
N PRO A 87 7.55 7.64 9.30
CA PRO A 87 8.84 8.32 9.46
C PRO A 87 8.88 9.04 10.80
N GLY A 88 9.88 8.70 11.64
CA GLY A 88 9.94 9.13 13.04
C GLY A 88 10.15 10.63 13.24
N SER A 89 10.50 11.38 12.20
CA SER A 89 10.59 12.85 12.21
C SER A 89 10.64 13.36 10.77
N THR A 90 9.75 14.27 10.39
CA THR A 90 10.03 15.18 9.28
C THR A 90 10.83 16.32 9.88
N ILE A 91 12.15 16.35 9.65
CA ILE A 91 12.91 17.57 9.88
C ILE A 91 12.48 18.53 8.78
N ILE A 92 11.77 19.59 9.17
CA ILE A 92 11.35 20.70 8.30
C ILE A 92 12.44 21.77 8.34
#